data_AF-A0A2E3FMJ2-F1
#
_entry.id   AF-A0A2E3FMJ2-F1
#
_cell.length_a   1.000
_cell.length_b   1.000
_cell.length_c   1.000
_cell.angle_alpha   90.00
_cell.angle_beta   90.00
_cell.angle_gamma   90.00
#
_symmetry.space_group_name_H-M   'P 1'
#
loop_
_entity.id
_entity.type
_entity.pdbx_description
1 polymer ?
#
loop_
_entity_poly.entity_id
_entity_poly.type
_entity_poly.pdbx_seq_one_letter_code
_entity_poly.pdbx_strand_id
1 'polypeptide(L)'
;MAIITATRYNNLRSSVDSVFGVGTGNSGYGQTLQSSSVSVGDLVQADDLNNLYEDIRKSYRHQNGGDPTAAQLQEVVAGELIFDDDTTDFKGWDQYEALATNITTNRLTAAGSSLQQFNSTVSKTRTSNWNGTIEHRFNMSFATANDARYFFNSGGTLKITSSISGGSGSKTSDWKNNILGPAGTITINYTTTSKSGTQGTTTSQGWYDFNVGQNYTVYSQMNGGTGVYTENDYYIVVQKTSTSNLYVRVIFRDQDAGDQTGSGAAQDEDVNGNLTCSVQYQKAITNVVGPVPSFSVAGGSSL
;
A
#
# COMPACT_ATOMS: atom_id res chain seq x y z
N MET A 1 36.98 -6.56 23.36
CA MET A 1 37.23 -6.49 21.92
C MET A 1 36.51 -7.66 21.28
N ALA A 2 35.52 -7.39 20.43
CA ALA A 2 34.86 -8.38 19.61
C ALA A 2 35.80 -8.85 18.50
N ILE A 3 35.69 -10.12 18.14
CA ILE A 3 36.25 -10.63 16.88
C ILE A 3 35.11 -10.69 15.87
N ILE A 4 34.99 -9.64 15.04
CA ILE A 4 34.05 -9.61 13.93
C ILE A 4 34.73 -10.30 12.74
N THR A 5 34.49 -11.61 12.62
CA THR A 5 34.96 -12.34 11.44
C THR A 5 34.23 -11.86 10.20
N ALA A 6 34.89 -11.90 9.04
CA ALA A 6 34.26 -11.64 7.74
C ALA A 6 32.96 -12.44 7.57
N THR A 7 32.92 -13.69 8.05
CA THR A 7 31.72 -14.53 8.05
C THR A 7 30.58 -13.94 8.90
N ARG A 8 30.84 -13.51 10.14
CA ARG A 8 29.80 -12.91 11.02
C ARG A 8 29.25 -11.63 10.40
N TYR A 9 30.15 -10.80 9.86
CA TYR A 9 29.77 -9.57 9.15
C TYR A 9 28.90 -9.86 7.93
N ASN A 10 29.34 -10.75 7.04
CA ASN A 10 28.63 -11.06 5.81
C ASN A 10 27.25 -11.70 6.07
N ASN A 11 27.11 -12.48 7.15
CA ASN A 11 25.82 -13.02 7.56
C ASN A 11 24.85 -11.91 7.96
N LEU A 12 25.30 -10.95 8.78
CA LEU A 12 24.46 -9.82 9.19
C LEU A 12 24.10 -8.92 8.00
N ARG A 13 25.09 -8.60 7.15
CA ARG A 13 24.89 -7.83 5.91
C ARG A 13 23.88 -8.50 4.99
N SER A 14 23.89 -9.83 4.89
CA SER A 14 22.91 -10.59 4.10
C SER A 14 21.49 -10.48 4.67
N SER A 15 21.34 -10.47 6.00
CA SER A 15 20.05 -10.21 6.65
C SER A 15 19.54 -8.81 6.35
N VAL A 16 20.41 -7.79 6.40
CA VAL A 16 20.05 -6.41 6.04
C VAL A 16 19.69 -6.30 4.56
N ASP A 17 20.44 -6.94 3.67
CA ASP A 17 20.16 -7.00 2.22
C ASP A 17 18.80 -7.63 1.92
N SER A 18 18.41 -8.64 2.71
CA SER A 18 17.11 -9.29 2.56
C SER A 18 15.94 -8.32 2.77
N VAL A 19 16.14 -7.21 3.52
CA VAL A 19 15.14 -6.19 3.82
C VAL A 19 15.35 -4.95 2.96
N PHE A 20 16.51 -4.31 3.06
CA PHE A 20 16.79 -3.03 2.38
C PHE A 20 16.96 -3.22 0.88
N GLY A 21 17.64 -4.29 0.49
CA GLY A 21 17.97 -4.60 -0.89
C GLY A 21 16.89 -5.43 -1.59
N VAL A 22 17.33 -6.42 -2.35
CA VAL A 22 16.48 -7.16 -3.29
C VAL A 22 15.44 -8.02 -2.57
N GLY A 23 15.84 -8.69 -1.50
CA GLY A 23 14.99 -9.63 -0.76
C GLY A 23 14.28 -10.70 -1.61
N THR A 24 13.42 -11.47 -0.96
CA THR A 24 12.61 -12.53 -1.60
C THR A 24 11.26 -12.65 -0.90
N GLY A 25 10.26 -13.26 -1.55
CA GLY A 25 8.94 -13.49 -0.95
C GLY A 25 8.23 -12.19 -0.60
N ASN A 26 8.01 -11.93 0.69
CA ASN A 26 7.45 -10.68 1.23
C ASN A 26 8.51 -9.77 1.87
N SER A 27 9.75 -9.84 1.40
CA SER A 27 10.87 -9.00 1.85
C SER A 27 11.55 -8.30 0.68
N GLY A 28 12.30 -7.24 1.01
CA GLY A 28 13.04 -6.42 0.05
C GLY A 28 12.33 -5.10 -0.25
N TYR A 29 13.08 -4.01 -0.16
CA TYR A 29 12.69 -2.65 -0.54
C TYR A 29 13.28 -2.20 -1.88
N GLY A 30 14.17 -3.01 -2.47
CA GLY A 30 14.77 -2.75 -3.78
C GLY A 30 15.81 -1.63 -3.80
N GLN A 31 16.39 -1.30 -2.64
CA GLN A 31 17.41 -0.26 -2.56
C GLN A 31 18.81 -0.83 -2.85
N THR A 32 19.75 0.03 -3.20
CA THR A 32 21.16 -0.37 -3.35
C THR A 32 21.86 -0.24 -2.00
N LEU A 33 22.53 -1.32 -1.57
CA LEU A 33 23.29 -1.32 -0.33
C LEU A 33 24.55 -0.48 -0.47
N GLN A 34 24.89 0.23 0.61
CA GLN A 34 26.19 0.86 0.75
C GLN A 34 27.23 -0.15 1.26
N SER A 35 26.81 -1.14 2.05
CA SER A 35 27.67 -2.22 2.54
C SER A 35 28.01 -3.26 1.48
N SER A 36 29.26 -3.72 1.51
CA SER A 36 29.80 -4.74 0.61
C SER A 36 30.33 -5.94 1.40
N SER A 37 30.38 -7.12 0.79
CA SER A 37 30.92 -8.31 1.48
C SER A 37 32.42 -8.19 1.72
N VAL A 38 32.88 -8.65 2.87
CA VAL A 38 34.31 -8.73 3.23
C VAL A 38 34.83 -10.13 2.92
N SER A 39 36.02 -10.26 2.31
CA SER A 39 36.57 -11.58 1.97
C SER A 39 37.00 -12.35 3.23
N VAL A 40 36.93 -13.68 3.18
CA VAL A 40 37.41 -14.51 4.29
C VAL A 40 38.92 -14.30 4.46
N GLY A 41 39.33 -13.93 5.67
CA GLY A 41 40.72 -13.63 6.02
C GLY A 41 41.04 -12.14 6.05
N ASP A 42 40.19 -11.28 5.46
CA ASP A 42 40.32 -9.84 5.58
C ASP A 42 39.81 -9.35 6.94
N LEU A 43 40.35 -8.21 7.40
CA LEU A 43 39.88 -7.51 8.59
C LEU A 43 38.65 -6.69 8.24
N VAL A 44 37.59 -6.82 9.03
CA VAL A 44 36.43 -5.91 8.97
C VAL A 44 36.86 -4.55 9.51
N GLN A 45 36.69 -3.51 8.69
CA GLN A 45 37.12 -2.16 9.01
C GLN A 45 35.95 -1.30 9.51
N ALA A 46 36.27 -0.14 10.10
CA ALA A 46 35.26 0.82 10.54
C ALA A 46 34.35 1.27 9.38
N ASP A 47 34.90 1.42 8.17
CA ASP A 47 34.12 1.78 6.98
C ASP A 47 33.10 0.70 6.61
N ASP A 48 33.44 -0.59 6.74
CA ASP A 48 32.50 -1.70 6.50
C ASP A 48 31.32 -1.64 7.48
N LEU A 49 31.61 -1.31 8.74
CA LEU A 49 30.60 -1.16 9.80
C LEU A 49 29.73 0.08 9.59
N ASN A 50 30.31 1.22 9.24
CA ASN A 50 29.55 2.45 8.99
C ASN A 50 28.69 2.36 7.72
N ASN A 51 29.16 1.65 6.70
CA ASN A 51 28.35 1.35 5.52
C ASN A 51 27.16 0.44 5.86
N LEU A 52 27.37 -0.56 6.74
CA LEU A 52 26.28 -1.42 7.23
C LEU A 52 25.32 -0.66 8.15
N TYR A 53 25.85 0.22 9.01
CA TYR A 53 25.08 1.14 9.85
C TYR A 53 24.12 1.97 8.99
N GLU A 54 24.60 2.55 7.89
CA GLU A 54 23.76 3.35 6.99
C GLU A 54 22.61 2.54 6.37
N ASP A 55 22.86 1.30 5.95
CA ASP A 55 21.81 0.42 5.41
C ASP A 55 20.75 0.06 6.49
N ILE A 56 21.20 -0.21 7.72
CA ILE A 56 20.32 -0.46 8.89
C ILE A 56 19.53 0.80 9.23
N ARG A 57 20.19 1.95 9.35
CA ARG A 57 19.59 3.24 9.71
C ARG A 57 18.53 3.66 8.72
N LYS A 58 18.78 3.53 7.41
CA LYS A 58 17.81 3.83 6.35
C LYS A 58 16.56 2.96 6.46
N SER A 59 16.73 1.66 6.69
CA SER A 59 15.63 0.71 6.91
C SER A 59 14.85 1.02 8.18
N TYR A 60 15.56 1.26 9.29
CA TYR A 60 14.97 1.60 10.58
C TYR A 60 14.16 2.89 10.50
N ARG A 61 14.72 3.93 9.88
CA ARG A 61 14.01 5.20 9.67
C ARG A 61 12.77 5.03 8.81
N HIS A 62 12.84 4.24 7.74
CA HIS A 62 11.67 3.96 6.92
C HIS A 62 10.51 3.39 7.76
N GLN A 63 10.82 2.42 8.63
CA GLN A 63 9.87 1.69 9.45
C GLN A 63 9.35 2.50 10.66
N ASN A 64 10.20 3.31 11.28
CA ASN A 64 9.93 3.96 12.58
C ASN A 64 9.75 5.48 12.51
N GLY A 65 10.14 6.12 11.39
CA GLY A 65 9.95 7.56 11.17
C GLY A 65 11.07 8.45 11.73
N GLY A 66 12.16 7.87 12.22
CA GLY A 66 13.35 8.54 12.74
C GLY A 66 14.56 7.62 12.75
N ASP A 67 15.76 8.17 12.94
CA ASP A 67 16.96 7.34 13.09
C ASP A 67 16.94 6.55 14.40
N PRO A 68 17.70 5.44 14.50
CA PRO A 68 18.00 4.84 15.79
C PRO A 68 18.57 5.90 16.73
N THR A 69 18.15 5.86 18.00
CA THR A 69 18.69 6.75 19.02
C THR A 69 20.15 6.38 19.34
N ALA A 70 20.87 7.32 19.95
CA ALA A 70 22.24 7.08 20.43
C ALA A 70 22.33 5.94 21.46
N ALA A 71 21.22 5.59 22.13
CA ALA A 71 21.14 4.46 23.06
C ALA A 71 20.71 3.14 22.37
N GLN A 72 20.72 3.09 21.03
CA GLN A 72 20.38 1.90 20.26
C GLN A 72 21.52 1.50 19.34
N LEU A 73 22.06 2.43 18.57
CA LEU A 73 23.21 2.19 17.70
C LEU A 73 23.86 3.52 17.28
N GLN A 74 25.18 3.56 17.31
CA GLN A 74 25.98 4.70 16.85
C GLN A 74 27.02 4.27 15.82
N GLU A 75 27.49 5.24 15.02
CA GLU A 75 28.60 5.06 14.09
C GLU A 75 29.91 4.75 14.83
N VAL A 76 30.78 3.99 14.16
CA VAL A 76 32.10 3.62 14.64
C VAL A 76 33.13 4.62 14.16
N VAL A 77 33.99 5.12 15.05
CA VAL A 77 35.13 5.97 14.64
C VAL A 77 36.33 5.10 14.30
N ALA A 78 37.02 5.43 13.20
CA ALA A 78 38.24 4.72 12.80
C ALA A 78 39.29 4.73 13.92
N GLY A 79 39.80 3.54 14.27
CA GLY A 79 40.77 3.36 15.36
C GLY A 79 40.14 3.01 16.72
N GLU A 80 38.82 3.04 16.85
CA GLU A 80 38.14 2.52 18.04
C GLU A 80 38.13 0.97 18.06
N LEU A 81 38.21 0.40 19.26
CA LEU A 81 37.97 -1.02 19.46
C LEU A 81 36.47 -1.27 19.49
N ILE A 82 36.01 -2.25 18.72
CA ILE A 82 34.62 -2.72 18.82
C ILE A 82 34.52 -3.77 19.92
N PHE A 83 33.48 -3.66 20.75
CA PHE A 83 33.10 -4.66 21.74
C PHE A 83 31.94 -5.51 21.20
N ASP A 84 31.73 -6.71 21.77
CA ASP A 84 30.58 -7.53 21.37
C ASP A 84 29.31 -6.84 21.85
N ASP A 85 29.17 -6.69 23.16
CA ASP A 85 28.16 -5.82 23.77
C ASP A 85 28.81 -4.51 24.27
N ASP A 86 28.26 -3.39 23.83
CA ASP A 86 28.63 -2.06 24.31
C ASP A 86 27.39 -1.32 24.81
N THR A 87 27.14 -1.44 26.11
CA THR A 87 26.02 -0.77 26.79
C THR A 87 26.29 0.68 27.17
N THR A 88 27.49 1.21 26.87
CA THR A 88 27.88 2.57 27.21
C THR A 88 27.83 3.47 25.99
N ASP A 89 28.57 3.11 24.94
CA ASP A 89 28.68 3.92 23.73
C ASP A 89 27.79 3.39 22.58
N PHE A 90 27.19 2.20 22.73
CA PHE A 90 26.26 1.59 21.77
C PHE A 90 26.84 1.46 20.35
N LYS A 91 28.15 1.20 20.28
CA LYS A 91 28.88 0.92 19.02
C LYS A 91 29.24 -0.56 18.86
N GLY A 92 28.82 -1.39 19.83
CA GLY A 92 29.11 -2.81 19.89
C GLY A 92 28.36 -3.59 18.81
N TRP A 93 28.86 -4.77 18.50
CA TRP A 93 28.31 -5.60 17.44
C TRP A 93 26.89 -6.13 17.78
N ASP A 94 26.60 -6.38 19.05
CA ASP A 94 25.28 -6.84 19.52
C ASP A 94 24.19 -5.78 19.23
N GLN A 95 24.54 -4.48 19.25
CA GLN A 95 23.64 -3.39 18.84
C GLN A 95 23.30 -3.46 17.35
N TYR A 96 24.27 -3.80 16.48
CA TYR A 96 24.03 -4.04 15.05
C TYR A 96 23.11 -5.25 14.84
N GLU A 97 23.36 -6.37 15.54
CA GLU A 97 22.53 -7.58 15.45
C GLU A 97 21.09 -7.35 15.94
N ALA A 98 20.93 -6.59 17.02
CA ALA A 98 19.63 -6.22 17.56
C ALA A 98 18.81 -5.36 16.57
N LEU A 99 19.42 -4.34 15.96
CA LEU A 99 18.71 -3.51 14.99
C LEU A 99 18.46 -4.24 13.66
N ALA A 100 19.38 -5.09 13.19
CA ALA A 100 19.13 -5.92 12.02
C ALA A 100 17.94 -6.87 12.23
N THR A 101 17.82 -7.44 13.44
CA THR A 101 16.67 -8.26 13.85
C THR A 101 15.38 -7.43 13.88
N ASN A 102 15.44 -6.21 14.40
CA ASN A 102 14.32 -5.28 14.42
C ASN A 102 13.81 -4.99 13.00
N ILE A 103 14.70 -4.61 12.08
CA ILE A 103 14.29 -4.26 10.72
C ILE A 103 13.77 -5.48 9.94
N THR A 104 14.26 -6.68 10.23
CA THR A 104 13.80 -7.93 9.62
C THR A 104 12.41 -8.30 10.10
N THR A 105 12.14 -8.12 11.39
CA THR A 105 10.81 -8.32 11.98
C THR A 105 9.80 -7.33 11.41
N ASN A 106 10.21 -6.07 11.24
CA ASN A 106 9.38 -4.96 10.80
C ASN A 106 9.39 -4.72 9.28
N ARG A 107 9.88 -5.69 8.48
CA ARG A 107 10.09 -5.52 7.03
C ARG A 107 8.86 -5.10 6.21
N LEU A 108 7.63 -5.24 6.75
CA LEU A 108 6.37 -4.84 6.10
C LEU A 108 5.71 -3.61 6.75
N THR A 109 6.43 -2.90 7.63
CA THR A 109 5.96 -1.67 8.27
C THR A 109 6.63 -0.45 7.64
N ALA A 110 5.93 0.67 7.68
CA ALA A 110 6.44 1.97 7.23
C ALA A 110 5.80 3.07 8.08
N ALA A 111 6.62 4.02 8.53
CA ALA A 111 6.13 5.19 9.24
C ALA A 111 5.41 6.13 8.26
N GLY A 112 4.35 6.80 8.73
CA GLY A 112 3.59 7.75 7.91
C GLY A 112 4.46 8.88 7.33
N SER A 113 5.49 9.32 8.06
CA SER A 113 6.46 10.33 7.59
C SER A 113 7.37 9.85 6.45
N SER A 114 7.45 8.54 6.23
CA SER A 114 8.21 7.92 5.14
C SER A 114 7.39 7.73 3.86
N LEU A 115 6.09 8.02 3.91
CA LEU A 115 5.11 7.73 2.87
C LEU A 115 4.48 9.02 2.33
N GLN A 116 4.18 9.03 1.04
CA GLN A 116 3.44 10.12 0.40
C GLN A 116 2.39 9.59 -0.56
N GLN A 117 1.25 10.30 -0.60
CA GLN A 117 0.13 10.01 -1.48
C GLN A 117 0.22 10.82 -2.79
N PHE A 118 -0.17 10.18 -3.89
CA PHE A 118 -0.16 10.73 -5.23
C PHE A 118 -1.50 10.42 -5.92
N ASN A 119 -1.91 11.32 -6.81
CA ASN A 119 -3.07 11.08 -7.68
C ASN A 119 -2.66 10.16 -8.84
N SER A 120 -3.53 9.23 -9.20
CA SER A 120 -3.36 8.48 -10.45
C SER A 120 -3.85 9.31 -11.65
N THR A 121 -3.46 8.88 -12.84
CA THR A 121 -3.94 9.44 -14.11
C THR A 121 -5.32 8.94 -14.52
N VAL A 122 -5.90 8.00 -13.78
CA VAL A 122 -7.14 7.29 -14.16
C VAL A 122 -8.37 7.75 -13.39
N SER A 123 -8.26 8.70 -12.45
CA SER A 123 -9.43 9.32 -11.85
C SER A 123 -10.39 9.87 -12.92
N LYS A 124 -11.69 9.62 -12.76
CA LYS A 124 -12.73 10.00 -13.73
C LYS A 124 -13.94 10.63 -13.05
N THR A 125 -14.57 11.54 -13.79
CA THR A 125 -15.84 12.17 -13.42
C THR A 125 -16.82 12.03 -14.57
N ARG A 126 -17.98 11.45 -14.25
CA ARG A 126 -19.16 11.43 -15.10
C ARG A 126 -20.06 12.60 -14.75
N THR A 127 -20.52 13.33 -15.75
CA THR A 127 -21.46 14.47 -15.59
C THR A 127 -22.84 14.19 -16.18
N SER A 128 -22.98 13.13 -16.97
CA SER A 128 -24.26 12.69 -17.52
C SER A 128 -25.04 11.87 -16.48
N ASN A 129 -26.35 12.06 -16.47
CA ASN A 129 -27.29 11.23 -15.72
C ASN A 129 -27.10 9.74 -16.03
N TRP A 130 -27.50 8.90 -15.09
CA TRP A 130 -27.46 7.45 -15.26
C TRP A 130 -28.53 6.77 -14.43
N ASN A 131 -28.99 5.65 -14.99
CA ASN A 131 -29.75 4.59 -14.36
C ASN A 131 -29.13 3.26 -14.84
N GLY A 132 -29.27 2.19 -14.05
CA GLY A 132 -28.62 0.91 -14.33
C GLY A 132 -27.15 0.81 -13.85
N THR A 133 -26.32 0.03 -14.55
CA THR A 133 -24.94 -0.26 -14.12
C THR A 133 -23.91 0.58 -14.86
N ILE A 134 -23.03 1.23 -14.10
CA ILE A 134 -21.82 1.88 -14.62
C ILE A 134 -20.58 1.37 -13.89
N GLU A 135 -19.45 1.35 -14.59
CA GLU A 135 -18.20 0.85 -14.06
C GLU A 135 -17.04 1.77 -14.40
N HIS A 136 -16.18 2.02 -13.43
CA HIS A 136 -14.83 2.49 -13.70
C HIS A 136 -13.85 1.32 -13.67
N ARG A 137 -13.16 1.10 -14.79
CA ARG A 137 -12.22 -0.01 -14.95
C ARG A 137 -10.84 0.54 -15.24
N PHE A 138 -9.83 0.07 -14.52
CA PHE A 138 -8.45 0.50 -14.73
C PHE A 138 -7.44 -0.59 -14.38
N ASN A 139 -6.22 -0.44 -14.91
CA ASN A 139 -5.07 -1.24 -14.55
C ASN A 139 -4.10 -0.42 -13.70
N MET A 140 -3.48 -1.08 -12.73
CA MET A 140 -2.31 -0.61 -11.99
C MET A 140 -1.16 -1.58 -12.28
N SER A 141 -0.07 -1.07 -12.86
CA SER A 141 0.97 -1.88 -13.47
C SER A 141 2.37 -1.48 -13.01
N PHE A 142 3.19 -2.48 -12.72
CA PHE A 142 4.62 -2.35 -12.42
C PHE A 142 5.47 -2.94 -13.55
N ALA A 143 6.68 -2.40 -13.75
CA ALA A 143 7.57 -2.87 -14.81
C ALA A 143 7.99 -4.33 -14.58
N THR A 144 8.23 -4.72 -13.33
CA THR A 144 8.58 -6.10 -12.95
C THR A 144 7.79 -6.58 -11.73
N ALA A 145 7.82 -7.89 -11.49
CA ALA A 145 7.27 -8.48 -10.26
C ALA A 145 8.04 -8.02 -9.00
N ASN A 146 9.34 -7.72 -9.16
CA ASN A 146 10.15 -7.15 -8.08
C ASN A 146 9.68 -5.74 -7.75
N ASP A 147 9.37 -4.92 -8.74
CA ASP A 147 8.89 -3.55 -8.48
C ASP A 147 7.55 -3.54 -7.73
N ALA A 148 6.64 -4.44 -8.08
CA ALA A 148 5.40 -4.63 -7.34
C ALA A 148 5.68 -5.06 -5.89
N ARG A 149 6.59 -6.03 -5.68
CA ARG A 149 7.03 -6.46 -4.34
C ARG A 149 7.59 -5.29 -3.53
N TYR A 150 8.51 -4.51 -4.10
CA TYR A 150 9.15 -3.37 -3.42
C TYR A 150 8.12 -2.31 -3.03
N PHE A 151 7.18 -2.02 -3.92
CA PHE A 151 6.10 -1.08 -3.63
C PHE A 151 5.28 -1.52 -2.42
N PHE A 152 4.78 -2.75 -2.41
CA PHE A 152 3.92 -3.22 -1.33
C PHE A 152 4.68 -3.46 -0.01
N ASN A 153 5.92 -3.98 -0.08
CA ASN A 153 6.73 -4.19 1.11
C ASN A 153 7.12 -2.89 1.81
N SER A 154 7.35 -1.82 1.05
CA SER A 154 7.69 -0.49 1.59
C SER A 154 6.47 0.36 1.98
N GLY A 155 5.31 -0.27 2.19
CA GLY A 155 4.09 0.41 2.66
C GLY A 155 3.24 1.06 1.55
N GLY A 156 3.43 0.65 0.30
CA GLY A 156 2.63 1.11 -0.83
C GLY A 156 1.17 0.66 -0.76
N THR A 157 0.24 1.53 -1.17
CA THR A 157 -1.20 1.24 -1.18
C THR A 157 -1.90 1.80 -2.41
N LEU A 158 -2.99 1.16 -2.83
CA LEU A 158 -3.97 1.68 -3.78
C LEU A 158 -5.16 2.24 -2.99
N LYS A 159 -5.63 3.44 -3.34
CA LYS A 159 -6.73 4.13 -2.67
C LYS A 159 -7.79 4.54 -3.68
N ILE A 160 -9.05 4.24 -3.38
CA ILE A 160 -10.20 4.51 -4.25
C ILE A 160 -11.27 5.21 -3.42
N THR A 161 -11.73 6.36 -3.90
CA THR A 161 -12.82 7.12 -3.30
C THR A 161 -13.84 7.45 -4.37
N SER A 162 -15.11 7.19 -4.10
CA SER A 162 -16.20 7.53 -5.02
C SER A 162 -17.15 8.52 -4.37
N SER A 163 -17.64 9.51 -5.12
CA SER A 163 -18.51 10.55 -4.58
C SER A 163 -19.40 11.17 -5.66
N ILE A 164 -20.56 11.70 -5.25
CA ILE A 164 -21.41 12.55 -6.09
C ILE A 164 -21.36 13.97 -5.54
N SER A 165 -21.05 14.93 -6.41
CA SER A 165 -21.12 16.36 -6.11
C SER A 165 -22.20 17.05 -6.96
N GLY A 166 -22.85 18.06 -6.39
CA GLY A 166 -24.09 18.59 -6.96
C GLY A 166 -25.22 17.56 -6.92
N GLY A 167 -26.14 17.68 -7.88
CA GLY A 167 -27.30 16.81 -8.04
C GLY A 167 -28.43 17.05 -7.05
N SER A 168 -29.62 16.52 -7.37
CA SER A 168 -30.84 16.64 -6.57
C SER A 168 -31.76 15.43 -6.78
N GLY A 169 -32.81 15.34 -5.96
CA GLY A 169 -33.74 14.21 -5.94
C GLY A 169 -33.37 13.14 -4.92
N SER A 170 -34.35 12.31 -4.55
CA SER A 170 -34.23 11.31 -3.51
C SER A 170 -33.19 10.24 -3.85
N LYS A 171 -33.24 9.68 -5.07
CA LYS A 171 -32.28 8.66 -5.53
C LYS A 171 -30.83 9.15 -5.51
N THR A 172 -30.56 10.32 -6.06
CA THR A 172 -29.20 10.92 -6.02
C THR A 172 -28.74 11.18 -4.59
N SER A 173 -29.63 11.67 -3.72
CA SER A 173 -29.30 11.93 -2.31
C SER A 173 -29.00 10.64 -1.55
N ASP A 174 -29.71 9.56 -1.87
CA ASP A 174 -29.48 8.23 -1.30
C ASP A 174 -28.12 7.66 -1.74
N TRP A 175 -27.82 7.64 -3.04
CA TRP A 175 -26.51 7.24 -3.55
C TRP A 175 -25.37 8.03 -2.90
N LYS A 176 -25.54 9.34 -2.75
CA LYS A 176 -24.53 10.21 -2.14
C LYS A 176 -24.34 9.94 -0.65
N ASN A 177 -25.43 9.90 0.12
CA ASN A 177 -25.36 9.97 1.59
C ASN A 177 -25.41 8.60 2.27
N ASN A 178 -25.98 7.60 1.62
CA ASN A 178 -26.20 6.27 2.21
C ASN A 178 -25.30 5.20 1.59
N ILE A 179 -24.79 5.42 0.36
CA ILE A 179 -23.90 4.49 -0.32
C ILE A 179 -22.46 5.04 -0.38
N LEU A 180 -22.21 6.10 -1.15
CA LEU A 180 -20.85 6.54 -1.48
C LEU A 180 -20.16 7.31 -0.35
N GLY A 181 -20.85 8.23 0.31
CA GLY A 181 -20.31 8.99 1.44
C GLY A 181 -19.84 8.07 2.59
N PRO A 182 -20.69 7.15 3.07
CA PRO A 182 -20.33 6.20 4.12
C PRO A 182 -19.32 5.12 3.71
N ALA A 183 -19.03 4.93 2.43
CA ALA A 183 -17.94 4.08 1.96
C ALA A 183 -16.57 4.67 2.32
N GLY A 184 -16.44 5.99 2.18
CA GLY A 184 -15.19 6.71 2.35
C GLY A 184 -14.12 6.25 1.35
N THR A 185 -12.87 6.20 1.81
CA THR A 185 -11.72 5.76 1.01
C THR A 185 -11.47 4.27 1.24
N ILE A 186 -11.54 3.49 0.17
CA ILE A 186 -11.15 2.08 0.18
C ILE A 186 -9.66 1.99 -0.10
N THR A 187 -8.91 1.36 0.81
CA THR A 187 -7.45 1.22 0.73
C THR A 187 -7.08 -0.24 0.62
N ILE A 188 -6.41 -0.63 -0.47
CA ILE A 188 -5.87 -1.98 -0.68
C ILE A 188 -4.37 -1.92 -0.45
N ASN A 189 -3.86 -2.70 0.50
CA ASN A 189 -2.43 -2.82 0.80
C ASN A 189 -1.90 -4.23 0.48
N TYR A 190 -0.78 -4.60 1.09
CA TYR A 190 -0.12 -5.88 0.84
C TYR A 190 -0.91 -7.11 1.33
N THR A 191 -1.75 -7.02 2.37
CA THR A 191 -2.53 -8.14 2.93
C THR A 191 -3.97 -7.82 3.36
N THR A 192 -4.38 -6.55 3.31
CA THR A 192 -5.70 -6.14 3.77
C THR A 192 -6.31 -5.08 2.86
N THR A 193 -7.64 -5.12 2.80
CA THR A 193 -8.45 -4.04 2.27
C THR A 193 -9.19 -3.38 3.42
N SER A 194 -9.04 -2.08 3.58
CA SER A 194 -9.69 -1.29 4.62
C SER A 194 -10.55 -0.18 4.02
N LYS A 195 -11.40 0.41 4.85
CA LYS A 195 -12.21 1.57 4.50
C LYS A 195 -12.10 2.63 5.60
N SER A 196 -12.17 3.90 5.22
CA SER A 196 -12.25 5.01 6.19
C SER A 196 -13.71 5.35 6.56
N GLY A 197 -14.67 4.90 5.75
CA GLY A 197 -16.08 5.15 5.96
C GLY A 197 -16.73 4.22 6.99
N THR A 198 -17.93 4.57 7.42
CA THR A 198 -18.68 3.89 8.48
C THR A 198 -19.47 2.67 8.00
N GLN A 199 -19.70 2.49 6.69
CA GLN A 199 -20.52 1.41 6.14
C GLN A 199 -19.82 0.61 5.02
N GLY A 200 -20.44 -0.50 4.64
CA GLY A 200 -19.90 -1.49 3.71
C GLY A 200 -19.01 -2.52 4.40
N THR A 201 -18.68 -3.59 3.68
CA THR A 201 -17.84 -4.69 4.16
C THR A 201 -16.56 -4.72 3.35
N THR A 202 -15.43 -5.01 4.00
CA THR A 202 -14.13 -5.25 3.34
C THR A 202 -13.66 -6.67 3.59
N THR A 203 -12.62 -7.07 2.86
CA THR A 203 -11.94 -8.36 3.06
C THR A 203 -10.58 -8.17 3.72
N SER A 204 -10.13 -9.17 4.47
CA SER A 204 -8.75 -9.29 4.95
C SER A 204 -7.85 -9.86 3.84
N GLN A 205 -7.86 -9.19 2.68
CA GLN A 205 -7.06 -9.59 1.51
C GLN A 205 -6.41 -8.38 0.87
N GLY A 206 -5.16 -8.57 0.45
CA GLY A 206 -4.37 -7.59 -0.30
C GLY A 206 -3.51 -8.26 -1.38
N TRP A 207 -2.50 -7.53 -1.86
CA TRP A 207 -1.64 -7.95 -2.97
C TRP A 207 -1.08 -9.38 -2.87
N TYR A 208 -0.71 -9.83 -1.66
CA TYR A 208 -0.15 -11.16 -1.42
C TYR A 208 -1.20 -12.26 -1.29
N ASP A 209 -2.46 -11.91 -1.04
CA ASP A 209 -3.56 -12.88 -0.91
C ASP A 209 -4.30 -13.12 -2.24
N PHE A 210 -4.08 -12.24 -3.23
CA PHE A 210 -4.68 -12.39 -4.55
C PHE A 210 -3.92 -13.40 -5.41
N ASN A 211 -4.62 -14.47 -5.80
CA ASN A 211 -4.15 -15.41 -6.79
C ASN A 211 -4.28 -14.82 -8.20
N VAL A 212 -3.28 -15.10 -9.04
CA VAL A 212 -3.28 -14.64 -10.43
C VAL A 212 -4.50 -15.22 -11.17
N GLY A 213 -5.24 -14.34 -11.86
CA GLY A 213 -6.43 -14.69 -12.64
C GLY A 213 -7.73 -14.80 -11.85
N GLN A 214 -7.72 -14.68 -10.52
CA GLN A 214 -8.94 -14.74 -9.71
C GLN A 214 -9.51 -13.35 -9.40
N ASN A 215 -10.84 -13.24 -9.40
CA ASN A 215 -11.56 -12.03 -9.01
C ASN A 215 -11.86 -12.06 -7.51
N TYR A 216 -11.59 -10.95 -6.84
CA TYR A 216 -11.88 -10.74 -5.42
C TYR A 216 -12.77 -9.52 -5.27
N THR A 217 -13.97 -9.68 -4.72
CA THR A 217 -14.78 -8.54 -4.27
C THR A 217 -14.21 -8.05 -2.95
N VAL A 218 -13.34 -7.05 -3.01
CA VAL A 218 -12.58 -6.58 -1.84
C VAL A 218 -13.36 -5.61 -0.97
N TYR A 219 -14.40 -5.01 -1.53
CA TYR A 219 -15.32 -4.13 -0.85
C TYR A 219 -16.73 -4.25 -1.45
N SER A 220 -17.75 -4.20 -0.59
CA SER A 220 -19.15 -4.17 -1.02
C SER A 220 -20.00 -3.36 -0.04
N GLN A 221 -20.87 -2.50 -0.55
CA GLN A 221 -21.90 -1.81 0.21
C GLN A 221 -23.21 -1.87 -0.57
N MET A 222 -24.20 -2.51 0.04
CA MET A 222 -25.59 -2.37 -0.36
C MET A 222 -26.20 -1.20 0.42
N ASN A 223 -27.25 -0.59 -0.12
CA ASN A 223 -28.01 0.38 0.63
C ASN A 223 -28.74 -0.32 1.80
N GLY A 224 -28.19 -0.19 3.02
CA GLY A 224 -28.69 -0.88 4.22
C GLY A 224 -29.98 -0.31 4.83
N GLY A 225 -30.69 0.57 4.13
CA GLY A 225 -31.95 1.18 4.59
C GLY A 225 -33.18 0.28 4.46
N THR A 226 -34.37 0.81 4.81
CA THR A 226 -35.68 0.18 4.56
C THR A 226 -36.49 0.99 3.55
N GLY A 227 -35.83 1.48 2.50
CA GLY A 227 -36.39 2.41 1.52
C GLY A 227 -36.49 1.84 0.11
N VAL A 228 -36.94 2.68 -0.80
CA VAL A 228 -37.19 2.44 -2.24
C VAL A 228 -35.92 2.08 -3.04
N TYR A 229 -34.73 2.30 -2.46
CA TYR A 229 -33.45 2.17 -3.18
C TYR A 229 -32.53 1.10 -2.57
N THR A 230 -33.08 0.12 -1.86
CA THR A 230 -32.31 -0.91 -1.12
C THR A 230 -31.55 -1.88 -2.04
N GLU A 231 -31.99 -1.99 -3.28
CA GLU A 231 -31.48 -2.84 -4.35
C GLU A 231 -30.15 -2.32 -4.92
N ASN A 232 -29.85 -1.05 -4.66
CA ASN A 232 -28.68 -0.36 -5.17
C ASN A 232 -27.41 -0.75 -4.40
N ASP A 233 -26.33 -1.01 -5.15
CA ASP A 233 -25.07 -1.38 -4.56
C ASP A 233 -23.81 -0.86 -5.26
N TYR A 234 -22.78 -0.74 -4.44
CA TYR A 234 -21.47 -0.24 -4.78
C TYR A 234 -20.42 -1.23 -4.32
N TYR A 235 -19.61 -1.74 -5.23
CA TYR A 235 -18.59 -2.73 -4.89
C TYR A 235 -17.36 -2.64 -5.77
N ILE A 236 -16.24 -3.13 -5.25
CA ILE A 236 -14.94 -3.10 -5.91
C ILE A 236 -14.45 -4.52 -6.08
N VAL A 237 -14.15 -4.87 -7.33
CA VAL A 237 -13.54 -6.14 -7.71
C VAL A 237 -12.10 -5.91 -8.15
N VAL A 238 -11.19 -6.71 -7.60
CA VAL A 238 -9.77 -6.70 -7.95
C VAL A 238 -9.41 -8.06 -8.53
N GLN A 239 -8.63 -8.05 -9.61
CA GLN A 239 -7.97 -9.23 -10.16
C GLN A 239 -6.49 -8.94 -10.30
N LYS A 240 -5.66 -9.82 -9.71
CA LYS A 240 -4.24 -9.83 -10.02
C LYS A 240 -4.06 -10.52 -11.37
N THR A 241 -3.74 -9.77 -12.41
CA THR A 241 -3.66 -10.32 -13.79
C THR A 241 -2.29 -10.95 -14.08
N SER A 242 -1.26 -10.52 -13.35
CA SER A 242 0.07 -11.12 -13.33
C SER A 242 0.75 -10.85 -11.99
N THR A 243 1.98 -11.32 -11.81
CA THR A 243 2.81 -10.98 -10.66
C THR A 243 3.25 -9.51 -10.60
N SER A 244 2.85 -8.67 -11.55
CA SER A 244 3.19 -7.24 -11.61
C SER A 244 2.00 -6.32 -11.89
N ASN A 245 0.76 -6.85 -11.99
CA ASN A 245 -0.40 -6.07 -12.45
C ASN A 245 -1.66 -6.37 -11.63
N LEU A 246 -2.43 -5.31 -11.35
CA LEU A 246 -3.81 -5.38 -10.89
C LEU A 246 -4.74 -4.80 -11.95
N TYR A 247 -5.84 -5.50 -12.18
CA TYR A 247 -7.02 -5.00 -12.86
C TYR A 247 -8.11 -4.73 -11.80
N VAL A 248 -8.70 -3.54 -11.85
CA VAL A 248 -9.66 -3.09 -10.85
C VAL A 248 -10.93 -2.62 -11.54
N ARG A 249 -12.07 -3.03 -10.99
CA ARG A 249 -13.39 -2.55 -11.38
C ARG A 249 -14.07 -1.94 -10.17
N VAL A 250 -14.49 -0.69 -10.31
CA VAL A 250 -15.33 0.02 -9.36
C VAL A 250 -16.71 0.09 -9.96
N ILE A 251 -17.68 -0.59 -9.35
CA ILE A 251 -18.99 -0.86 -9.95
C ILE A 251 -20.07 -0.14 -9.15
N PHE A 252 -20.88 0.64 -9.86
CA PHE A 252 -22.06 1.31 -9.34
C PHE A 252 -23.26 0.70 -10.05
N ARG A 253 -24.13 0.06 -9.29
CA ARG A 253 -25.26 -0.67 -9.85
C ARG A 253 -26.56 -0.14 -9.23
N ASP A 254 -27.26 0.66 -10.02
CA ASP A 254 -28.64 1.07 -9.76
C ASP A 254 -29.55 -0.05 -10.27
N GLN A 255 -30.16 -0.80 -9.36
CA GLN A 255 -31.08 -1.91 -9.65
C GLN A 255 -32.51 -1.58 -9.29
N ASP A 256 -32.76 -0.38 -8.79
CA ASP A 256 -34.11 0.12 -8.67
C ASP A 256 -34.74 0.15 -10.07
N ALA A 257 -35.78 -0.68 -10.27
CA ALA A 257 -36.54 -0.78 -11.51
C ALA A 257 -37.76 0.16 -11.51
N GLY A 258 -37.81 1.04 -10.51
CA GLY A 258 -38.88 1.97 -10.24
C GLY A 258 -39.91 1.37 -9.30
N ASP A 259 -40.37 2.21 -8.38
CA ASP A 259 -41.36 1.87 -7.37
C ASP A 259 -42.63 2.69 -7.55
N GLN A 260 -43.78 2.08 -7.22
CA GLN A 260 -45.04 2.80 -7.18
C GLN A 260 -45.26 3.40 -5.79
N THR A 261 -44.77 4.61 -5.55
CA THR A 261 -45.02 5.35 -4.31
C THR A 261 -46.33 6.15 -4.42
N GLY A 262 -47.48 5.47 -4.51
CA GLY A 262 -48.82 6.10 -4.51
C GLY A 262 -49.72 5.69 -5.69
N SER A 263 -50.58 6.61 -6.14
CA SER A 263 -51.47 6.38 -7.29
C SER A 263 -50.78 6.83 -8.59
N GLY A 264 -50.36 5.89 -9.44
CA GLY A 264 -49.65 6.18 -10.68
C GLY A 264 -48.83 5.00 -11.19
N ALA A 265 -48.10 5.17 -12.29
CA ALA A 265 -47.11 4.18 -12.72
C ALA A 265 -45.87 4.22 -11.81
N ALA A 266 -45.11 3.12 -11.76
CA ALA A 266 -43.81 3.10 -11.10
C ALA A 266 -42.87 4.17 -11.68
N GLN A 267 -42.10 4.82 -10.82
CA GLN A 267 -41.12 5.83 -11.22
C GLN A 267 -39.71 5.34 -10.93
N ASP A 268 -38.87 5.33 -11.97
CA ASP A 268 -37.43 5.10 -11.89
C ASP A 268 -36.73 6.40 -12.29
N GLU A 269 -36.24 7.16 -11.31
CA GLU A 269 -35.52 8.40 -11.58
C GLU A 269 -34.03 8.15 -11.86
N ASP A 270 -33.42 9.01 -12.68
CA ASP A 270 -31.97 8.97 -12.87
C ASP A 270 -31.21 9.49 -11.65
N VAL A 271 -30.05 8.90 -11.39
CA VAL A 271 -28.99 9.52 -10.61
C VAL A 271 -28.32 10.63 -11.44
N ASN A 272 -28.16 11.81 -10.85
CA ASN A 272 -27.63 12.99 -11.52
C ASN A 272 -26.48 13.67 -10.74
N GLY A 273 -25.94 14.75 -11.31
CA GLY A 273 -24.77 15.45 -10.77
C GLY A 273 -23.45 14.85 -11.26
N ASN A 274 -22.36 15.20 -10.58
CA ASN A 274 -21.02 14.79 -10.96
C ASN A 274 -20.55 13.60 -10.12
N LEU A 275 -20.68 12.39 -10.67
CA LEU A 275 -20.15 11.18 -10.06
C LEU A 275 -18.65 11.07 -10.36
N THR A 276 -17.82 11.06 -9.33
CA THR A 276 -16.37 10.97 -9.43
C THR A 276 -15.87 9.69 -8.79
N CYS A 277 -14.99 8.97 -9.49
CA CYS A 277 -14.13 7.94 -8.91
C CYS A 277 -12.69 8.47 -8.92
N SER A 278 -12.18 8.80 -7.73
CA SER A 278 -10.80 9.22 -7.51
C SER A 278 -9.95 8.01 -7.19
N VAL A 279 -8.89 7.82 -7.97
CA VAL A 279 -7.91 6.75 -7.78
C VAL A 279 -6.58 7.38 -7.44
N GLN A 280 -6.00 6.95 -6.32
CA GLN A 280 -4.76 7.45 -5.76
C GLN A 280 -3.87 6.29 -5.34
N TYR A 281 -2.58 6.54 -5.17
CA TYR A 281 -1.67 5.57 -4.58
C TYR A 281 -0.76 6.24 -3.57
N GLN A 282 -0.23 5.45 -2.64
CA GLN A 282 0.77 5.90 -1.68
C GLN A 282 2.04 5.08 -1.87
N LYS A 283 3.22 5.68 -1.69
CA LYS A 283 4.51 4.97 -1.74
C LYS A 283 5.54 5.56 -0.78
N ALA A 284 6.61 4.80 -0.51
CA ALA A 284 7.78 5.29 0.20
C ALA A 284 8.57 6.33 -0.59
N ILE A 285 9.06 7.38 0.07
CA ILE A 285 9.70 8.54 -0.59
C ILE A 285 11.09 8.93 -0.07
N THR A 286 11.51 8.47 1.10
CA THR A 286 12.73 8.95 1.78
C THR A 286 13.57 7.77 2.24
N ASN A 287 14.85 7.75 1.86
CA ASN A 287 15.85 6.67 2.08
C ASN A 287 15.49 5.32 1.45
N VAL A 288 14.26 4.86 1.67
CA VAL A 288 13.59 3.84 0.87
C VAL A 288 12.66 4.55 -0.09
N VAL A 289 12.89 4.37 -1.39
CA VAL A 289 12.06 4.94 -2.45
C VAL A 289 11.35 3.80 -3.18
N GLY A 290 10.04 3.66 -2.96
CA GLY A 290 9.23 2.63 -3.62
C GLY A 290 9.05 2.92 -5.13
N PRO A 291 8.87 1.90 -5.98
CA PRO A 291 8.59 2.11 -7.40
C PRO A 291 7.31 2.91 -7.65
N VAL A 292 7.23 3.58 -8.80
CA VAL A 292 6.03 4.30 -9.23
C VAL A 292 5.17 3.36 -10.10
N PRO A 293 3.94 3.01 -9.68
CA PRO A 293 3.03 2.27 -10.54
C PRO A 293 2.54 3.14 -11.71
N SER A 294 2.33 2.51 -12.86
CA SER A 294 1.64 3.10 -14.00
C SER A 294 0.15 2.77 -13.95
N PHE A 295 -0.68 3.68 -14.47
CA PHE A 295 -2.13 3.51 -14.52
C PHE A 295 -2.68 3.72 -15.93
N SER A 296 -3.67 2.90 -16.31
CA SER A 296 -4.40 3.07 -17.57
C SER A 296 -5.88 2.72 -17.39
N VAL A 297 -6.76 3.48 -18.04
CA VAL A 297 -8.19 3.11 -18.11
C VAL A 297 -8.30 1.85 -18.95
N ALA A 298 -9.05 0.87 -18.46
CA ALA A 298 -9.25 -0.40 -19.13
C ALA A 298 -10.49 -0.37 -20.04
N GLY A 299 -10.50 -1.27 -21.02
CA GLY A 299 -11.62 -1.42 -21.95
C GLY A 299 -12.96 -1.67 -21.24
N GLY A 300 -14.01 -1.03 -21.73
CA GLY A 300 -15.36 -1.16 -21.19
C GLY A 300 -15.61 -0.37 -19.89
N SER A 301 -14.70 0.52 -19.48
CA SER A 301 -15.04 1.54 -18.48
C SER A 301 -16.14 2.44 -19.04
N SER A 302 -17.22 2.65 -18.28
CA SER A 302 -18.40 3.44 -18.66
C SER A 302 -18.63 4.65 -17.74
N LEU A 303 -17.82 4.81 -16.69
CA LEU A 303 -17.75 6.04 -15.90
C LEU A 303 -17.23 7.22 -16.73
#